data_AF-A0A2G2EJY1-F1
#
_entry.id   AF-A0A2G2EJY1-F1
#
_cell.length_a   1.000
_cell.length_b   1.000
_cell.length_c   1.000
_cell.angle_alpha   90.00
_cell.angle_beta   90.00
_cell.angle_gamma   90.00
#
_symmetry.space_group_name_H-M   'P 1'
#
loop_
_entity.id
_entity.type
_entity.pdbx_description
1 polymer ?
#
loop_
_entity_poly.entity_id
_entity_poly.type
_entity_poly.pdbx_seq_one_letter_code
_entity_poly.pdbx_strand_id
1 'polypeptide(L)'
;MKLISYIFFFLCLSAQAQDCNKYKTGTFEIDNLDGTVSVIKRTKKFQKESSGEIKTKDKIVWLNDCSYKLIPVRIKDKSGLIGDEILTFTIIKTFDHSYVVQITGLEDMVFEAQVYEQGYLGETE
;
A
#
# COMPACT_ATOMS: atom_id res chain seq x y z
N MET A 1 1.72 -16.35 59.37
CA MET A 1 2.44 -15.97 58.13
C MET A 1 1.41 -15.91 57.01
N LYS A 2 0.97 -14.71 56.59
CA LYS A 2 -0.10 -14.54 55.59
C LYS A 2 0.53 -14.57 54.19
N LEU A 3 0.18 -15.55 53.36
CA LEU A 3 0.59 -15.60 51.95
C LEU A 3 -0.05 -14.41 51.21
N ILE A 4 0.79 -13.55 50.64
CA ILE A 4 0.37 -12.47 49.74
C ILE A 4 0.10 -13.09 48.37
N SER A 5 -1.17 -13.12 47.97
CA SER A 5 -1.60 -13.54 46.63
C SER A 5 -1.25 -12.44 45.63
N TYR A 6 -0.17 -12.63 44.86
CA TYR A 6 0.19 -11.74 43.75
C TYR A 6 -0.69 -12.07 42.55
N ILE A 7 -1.71 -11.25 42.30
CA ILE A 7 -2.51 -11.30 41.07
C ILE A 7 -1.63 -10.79 39.93
N PHE A 8 -1.11 -11.72 39.13
CA PHE A 8 -0.35 -11.43 37.93
C PHE A 8 -1.34 -11.02 36.83
N PHE A 9 -1.59 -9.72 36.70
CA PHE A 9 -2.40 -9.15 35.64
C PHE A 9 -1.60 -9.23 34.33
N PHE A 10 -1.80 -10.31 33.57
CA PHE A 10 -1.29 -10.45 32.20
C PHE A 10 -1.99 -9.39 31.34
N LEU A 11 -1.36 -8.22 31.20
CA LEU A 11 -1.65 -7.28 30.13
C LEU A 11 -1.26 -7.98 28.82
N CYS A 12 -2.25 -8.57 28.15
CA CYS A 12 -2.15 -8.88 26.73
C CYS A 12 -1.98 -7.55 25.98
N LEU A 13 -0.72 -7.14 25.80
CA LEU A 13 -0.33 -6.21 24.74
C LEU A 13 -0.64 -6.90 23.42
N SER A 14 -1.87 -6.73 22.92
CA SER A 14 -2.19 -7.00 21.54
C SER A 14 -1.41 -5.99 20.69
N ALA A 15 -0.19 -6.36 20.30
CA ALA A 15 0.46 -5.77 19.14
C ALA A 15 -0.56 -5.90 18.00
N GLN A 16 -1.12 -4.78 17.53
CA GLN A 16 -2.05 -4.84 16.40
C GLN A 16 -1.30 -5.52 15.26
N ALA A 17 -1.72 -6.73 14.91
CA ALA A 17 -1.13 -7.43 13.80
C ALA A 17 -1.35 -6.58 12.55
N GLN A 18 -0.30 -6.36 11.76
CA GLN A 18 -0.36 -5.57 10.55
C GLN A 18 -1.30 -6.27 9.54
N ASP A 19 -2.55 -5.83 9.46
CA ASP A 19 -3.55 -6.43 8.58
C ASP A 19 -3.44 -5.87 7.16
N CYS A 20 -2.61 -6.52 6.36
CA CYS A 20 -2.45 -6.19 4.94
C CYS A 20 -3.58 -6.74 4.06
N ASN A 21 -4.42 -7.66 4.57
CA ASN A 21 -5.40 -8.36 3.74
C ASN A 21 -6.48 -7.43 3.22
N LYS A 22 -6.91 -6.44 4.02
CA LYS A 22 -7.91 -5.47 3.60
C LYS A 22 -7.48 -4.63 2.39
N TYR A 23 -6.18 -4.42 2.19
CA TYR A 23 -5.63 -3.65 1.07
C TYR A 23 -5.37 -4.46 -0.20
N LYS A 24 -5.64 -5.78 -0.19
CA LYS A 24 -5.41 -6.64 -1.37
C LYS A 24 -6.32 -6.30 -2.56
N THR A 25 -7.47 -5.69 -2.29
CA THR A 25 -8.44 -5.21 -3.28
C THR A 25 -9.10 -3.93 -2.77
N GLY A 26 -9.50 -3.04 -3.66
CA GLY A 26 -10.18 -1.81 -3.28
C GLY A 26 -9.94 -0.68 -4.28
N THR A 27 -10.42 0.51 -3.92
CA THR A 27 -10.05 1.76 -4.59
C THR A 27 -9.25 2.60 -3.61
N PHE A 28 -8.14 3.14 -4.08
CA PHE A 28 -7.17 3.87 -3.27
C PHE A 28 -6.75 5.16 -3.95
N GLU A 29 -6.19 6.06 -3.16
CA GLU A 29 -5.69 7.37 -3.56
C GLU A 29 -4.26 7.59 -3.05
N ILE A 30 -3.43 8.24 -3.86
CA ILE A 30 -2.07 8.67 -3.51
C ILE A 30 -1.97 10.15 -3.86
N ASP A 31 -1.46 10.95 -2.91
CA ASP A 31 -1.01 12.31 -3.20
C ASP A 31 0.41 12.25 -3.79
N ASN A 32 0.53 12.63 -5.05
CA ASN A 32 1.81 12.65 -5.74
C ASN A 32 2.58 13.92 -5.36
N LEU A 33 3.90 13.87 -5.46
CA LEU A 33 4.76 15.02 -5.13
C LEU A 33 4.51 16.26 -6.00
N ASP A 34 3.88 16.09 -7.16
CA ASP A 34 3.48 17.19 -8.06
C ASP A 34 2.11 17.80 -7.69
N GLY A 35 1.50 17.35 -6.59
CA GLY A 35 0.18 17.79 -6.11
C GLY A 35 -0.99 17.18 -6.88
N THR A 36 -0.75 16.24 -7.78
CA THR A 36 -1.82 15.47 -8.43
C THR A 36 -2.21 14.26 -7.58
N VAL A 37 -3.46 13.81 -7.73
CA VAL A 37 -3.94 12.60 -7.06
C VAL A 37 -4.00 11.44 -8.05
N SER A 38 -3.29 10.37 -7.73
CA SER A 38 -3.43 9.08 -8.41
C SER A 38 -4.60 8.30 -7.82
N VAL A 39 -5.51 7.81 -8.68
CA VAL A 39 -6.57 6.89 -8.28
C VAL A 39 -6.21 5.48 -8.72
N ILE A 40 -6.17 4.57 -7.75
CA ILE A 40 -5.82 3.15 -7.94
C ILE A 40 -7.08 2.30 -7.78
N LYS A 41 -7.41 1.49 -8.78
CA LYS A 41 -8.43 0.42 -8.68
C LYS A 41 -7.75 -0.93 -8.70
N ARG A 42 -7.76 -1.63 -7.56
CA ARG A 42 -7.10 -2.92 -7.36
C ARG A 42 -8.12 -4.04 -7.23
N THR A 43 -7.89 -5.10 -8.00
CA THR A 43 -8.62 -6.37 -7.93
C THR A 43 -7.65 -7.49 -7.61
N LYS A 44 -8.14 -8.72 -7.45
CA LYS A 44 -7.28 -9.89 -7.22
C LYS A 44 -6.24 -10.17 -8.32
N LYS A 45 -6.45 -9.64 -9.54
CA LYS A 45 -5.62 -9.94 -10.72
C LYS A 45 -4.95 -8.73 -11.34
N PHE A 46 -5.53 -7.55 -11.20
CA PHE A 46 -5.04 -6.35 -11.85
C PHE A 46 -5.14 -5.13 -10.93
N GLN A 47 -4.18 -4.23 -11.09
CA GLN A 47 -4.26 -2.84 -10.66
C GLN A 47 -4.43 -1.96 -11.90
N LYS A 48 -5.26 -0.92 -11.78
CA LYS A 48 -5.34 0.17 -12.77
C LYS A 48 -5.12 1.47 -12.04
N GLU A 49 -4.24 2.31 -12.54
CA GLU A 49 -3.98 3.62 -11.97
C GLU A 49 -4.28 4.71 -13.00
N SER A 50 -4.74 5.85 -12.50
CA SER A 50 -4.92 7.05 -13.31
C SER A 50 -4.54 8.31 -12.54
N SER A 51 -3.69 9.14 -13.14
CA SER A 51 -3.42 10.51 -12.73
C SER A 51 -3.40 11.40 -13.98
N GLY A 52 -4.33 12.36 -14.06
CA GLY A 52 -4.49 13.20 -15.25
C GLY A 52 -4.67 12.40 -16.56
N GLU A 53 -3.76 12.61 -17.52
CA GLU A 53 -3.75 11.87 -18.80
C GLU A 53 -3.08 10.48 -18.71
N ILE A 54 -2.34 10.21 -17.63
CA ILE A 54 -1.60 8.97 -17.42
C ILE A 54 -2.56 7.88 -16.97
N LYS A 55 -2.49 6.71 -17.63
CA LYS A 55 -3.25 5.52 -17.24
C LYS A 55 -2.39 4.28 -17.35
N THR A 56 -2.32 3.50 -16.29
CA THR A 56 -1.62 2.21 -16.28
C THR A 56 -2.57 1.05 -16.00
N LYS A 57 -2.16 -0.13 -16.44
CA LYS A 57 -2.76 -1.41 -16.05
C LYS A 57 -1.64 -2.39 -15.81
N ASP A 58 -1.64 -2.95 -14.61
CA ASP A 58 -0.62 -3.89 -14.15
C ASP A 58 -1.28 -5.18 -13.70
N LYS A 59 -0.61 -6.31 -13.96
CA LYS A 59 -0.95 -7.58 -13.32
C LYS A 59 -0.38 -7.55 -11.91
N ILE A 60 -1.21 -7.92 -10.93
CA ILE A 60 -0.78 -8.05 -9.54
C ILE A 60 -0.42 -9.51 -9.24
N VAL A 61 0.71 -9.72 -8.56
CA VAL A 61 1.13 -11.02 -8.03
C VAL A 61 1.51 -10.85 -6.57
N TRP A 62 0.66 -11.34 -5.67
CA TRP A 62 0.96 -11.38 -4.24
C TRP A 62 2.04 -12.42 -3.96
N LEU A 63 3.10 -12.00 -3.28
CA LEU A 63 4.21 -12.86 -2.86
C LEU A 63 3.97 -13.42 -1.46
N ASN A 64 3.33 -12.62 -0.61
CA ASN A 64 2.88 -12.97 0.74
C ASN A 64 1.72 -12.02 1.12
N ASP A 65 1.41 -11.88 2.41
CA ASP A 65 0.29 -11.05 2.85
C ASP A 65 0.50 -9.54 2.65
N CYS A 66 1.74 -9.06 2.73
CA CYS A 66 2.07 -7.63 2.69
C CYS A 66 2.91 -7.23 1.48
N SER A 67 3.40 -8.19 0.69
CA SER A 67 4.24 -7.92 -0.49
C SER A 67 3.60 -8.41 -1.78
N TYR A 68 3.67 -7.59 -2.82
CA TYR A 68 3.19 -7.91 -4.16
C TYR A 68 4.06 -7.28 -5.25
N LYS A 69 3.99 -7.84 -6.46
CA LYS A 69 4.57 -7.23 -7.65
C LYS A 69 3.49 -6.63 -8.53
N LEU A 70 3.81 -5.50 -9.16
CA LEU A 70 3.08 -4.97 -10.31
C LEU A 70 3.89 -5.23 -11.57
N ILE A 71 3.27 -5.92 -12.52
CA ILE A 71 3.87 -6.26 -13.81
C ILE A 71 3.12 -5.48 -14.89
N PRO A 72 3.78 -4.55 -15.60
CA PRO A 72 3.12 -3.73 -16.62
C PRO A 72 2.45 -4.56 -17.72
N VAL A 73 1.19 -4.23 -18.01
CA VAL A 73 0.40 -4.83 -19.10
C VAL A 73 0.07 -3.78 -20.15
N ARG A 74 -0.24 -2.55 -19.71
CA ARG A 74 -0.54 -1.43 -20.60
C ARG A 74 -0.23 -0.11 -19.91
N ILE A 75 0.54 0.72 -20.60
CA ILE A 75 0.83 2.10 -20.17
C ILE A 75 0.29 3.03 -21.24
N LYS A 76 -0.45 4.05 -20.82
CA LYS A 76 -0.84 5.19 -21.64
C LYS A 76 -0.30 6.43 -20.95
N ASP A 77 0.90 6.81 -21.36
CA ASP A 77 1.59 8.01 -20.92
C ASP A 77 2.26 8.65 -22.14
N LYS A 78 1.94 9.91 -22.42
CA LYS A 78 2.57 10.66 -23.53
C LYS A 78 3.87 11.34 -23.08
N SER A 79 4.03 11.56 -21.78
CA SER A 79 5.19 12.25 -21.21
C SER A 79 6.42 11.35 -21.15
N GLY A 80 6.21 10.03 -21.09
CA GLY A 80 7.28 9.04 -20.99
C GLY A 80 7.90 8.98 -19.58
N LEU A 81 7.19 9.49 -18.58
CA LEU A 81 7.61 9.47 -17.18
C LEU A 81 7.41 8.10 -16.53
N ILE A 82 6.46 7.31 -17.04
CA ILE A 82 6.15 5.97 -16.53
C ILE A 82 6.86 4.90 -17.38
N GLY A 83 7.78 4.17 -16.75
CA GLY A 83 8.48 3.02 -17.33
C GLY A 83 7.71 1.71 -17.22
N ASP A 84 8.28 0.64 -17.80
CA ASP A 84 7.70 -0.71 -17.86
C ASP A 84 8.38 -1.72 -16.92
N GLU A 85 9.10 -1.23 -15.91
CA GLU A 85 9.77 -2.04 -14.92
C GLU A 85 8.80 -2.80 -14.01
N ILE A 86 9.21 -3.98 -13.55
CA ILE A 86 8.45 -4.75 -12.56
C ILE A 86 8.80 -4.23 -11.18
N LEU A 87 7.83 -3.57 -10.54
CA LEU A 87 7.99 -3.00 -9.21
C LEU A 87 7.50 -3.97 -8.13
N THR A 88 8.24 -4.04 -7.03
CA THR A 88 7.86 -4.77 -5.82
C THR A 88 7.40 -3.78 -4.77
N PHE A 89 6.21 -4.03 -4.23
CA PHE A 89 5.56 -3.24 -3.21
C PHE A 89 5.50 -4.05 -1.93
N THR A 90 5.96 -3.48 -0.82
CA THR A 90 5.87 -4.07 0.51
C THR A 90 5.15 -3.09 1.43
N ILE A 91 3.96 -3.48 1.91
CA ILE A 91 3.25 -2.72 2.94
C ILE A 91 4.06 -2.86 4.24
N ILE A 92 4.53 -1.74 4.77
CA ILE A 92 5.40 -1.69 5.96
C ILE A 92 4.69 -1.12 7.20
N LYS A 93 3.54 -0.47 6.99
CA LYS A 93 2.69 0.05 8.06
C LYS A 93 1.25 0.11 7.58
N THR A 94 0.32 -0.23 8.46
CA THR A 94 -1.12 -0.16 8.21
C THR A 94 -1.79 0.69 9.26
N PHE A 95 -2.84 1.38 8.86
CA PHE A 95 -3.69 2.18 9.73
C PHE A 95 -5.17 1.85 9.45
N ASP A 96 -6.12 2.64 9.91
CA ASP A 96 -7.55 2.34 9.73
C ASP A 96 -7.97 2.54 8.26
N HIS A 97 -7.55 3.64 7.63
CA HIS A 97 -7.92 3.99 6.26
C HIS A 97 -6.74 4.23 5.33
N SER A 98 -5.53 3.97 5.80
CA SER A 98 -4.33 4.15 4.98
C SER A 98 -3.25 3.10 5.27
N TYR A 99 -2.26 3.00 4.38
CA TYR A 99 -1.08 2.18 4.61
C TYR A 99 0.15 2.84 3.98
N VAL A 100 1.33 2.59 4.56
CA VAL A 100 2.61 2.97 3.95
C VAL A 100 3.18 1.78 3.19
N VAL A 101 3.59 2.03 1.95
CA VAL A 101 4.20 1.04 1.07
C VAL A 101 5.60 1.46 0.68
N GLN A 102 6.53 0.52 0.82
CA GLN A 102 7.88 0.61 0.27
C GLN A 102 7.88 0.02 -1.13
N ILE A 103 8.49 0.72 -2.09
CA ILE A 103 8.53 0.37 -3.51
C ILE A 103 9.99 0.20 -3.92
N THR A 104 10.30 -0.91 -4.58
CA THR A 104 11.61 -1.23 -5.15
C THR A 104 11.48 -1.78 -6.57
N GLY A 105 12.59 -1.85 -7.31
CA GLY A 105 12.62 -2.38 -8.68
C GLY A 105 13.04 -1.38 -9.75
N LEU A 106 13.28 -0.12 -9.37
CA LEU A 106 13.92 0.90 -10.22
C LEU A 106 15.37 1.05 -9.77
N GLU A 107 16.27 0.28 -10.38
CA GLU A 107 17.70 0.24 -10.03
C GLU A 107 17.91 0.04 -8.51
N ASP A 108 18.74 0.88 -7.87
CA ASP A 108 19.01 0.86 -6.43
C ASP A 108 18.09 1.79 -5.62
N MET A 109 17.03 2.34 -6.24
CA MET A 109 16.12 3.27 -5.59
C MET A 109 15.08 2.56 -4.72
N VAL A 110 14.78 3.18 -3.59
CA VAL A 110 13.72 2.78 -2.67
C VAL A 110 12.81 3.99 -2.46
N PHE A 111 11.52 3.82 -2.73
CA PHE A 111 10.51 4.84 -2.49
C PHE A 111 9.58 4.40 -1.38
N GLU A 112 9.04 5.37 -0.65
CA GLU A 112 7.92 5.14 0.26
C GLU A 112 6.77 6.07 -0.11
N ALA A 113 5.56 5.53 -0.05
CA ALA A 113 4.34 6.30 -0.29
C ALA A 113 3.27 5.91 0.72
N GLN A 114 2.49 6.88 1.17
CA GLN A 114 1.25 6.63 1.90
C GLN A 114 0.10 6.52 0.91
N VAL A 115 -0.67 5.45 1.05
CA VAL A 115 -1.80 5.11 0.19
C VAL A 115 -3.05 5.09 1.03
N TYR A 116 -4.07 5.81 0.60
CA TYR A 116 -5.32 6.00 1.33
C TYR A 116 -6.43 5.19 0.66
N GLU A 117 -7.36 4.64 1.43
CA GLU A 117 -8.65 4.21 0.90
C GLU A 117 -9.35 5.42 0.28
N GLN A 118 -10.08 5.19 -0.81
CA GLN A 118 -10.73 6.27 -1.54
C GLN A 118 -11.64 7.11 -0.61
N GLY A 119 -11.44 8.43 -0.61
CA GLY A 119 -12.20 9.38 0.19
C GLY A 119 -11.56 9.74 1.53
N TYR A 120 -10.46 9.09 1.91
CA TYR A 120 -9.73 9.34 3.17
C TYR A 120 -8.42 10.11 2.96
N LEU A 121 -8.14 10.56 1.74
CA LEU A 121 -6.95 11.35 1.44
C LEU A 121 -6.96 12.66 2.24
N GLY A 122 -5.90 12.89 3.02
CA GLY A 122 -5.75 14.08 3.86
C GLY A 122 -6.44 13.99 5.22
N GLU A 123 -7.12 12.89 5.55
CA GLU A 123 -7.54 12.64 6.92
C GLU A 123 -6.33 12.26 7.78
N THR A 124 -6.20 12.91 8.94
CA THR A 124 -5.15 12.58 9.92
C THR A 124 -5.66 11.47 10.82
N GLU A 125 -4.93 10.36 10.85
CA GLU A 125 -5.13 9.25 11.79
C GLU A 125 -4.41 9.46 13.13
#